data_AF-K8X510-F1
#
_entry.id   AF-K8X510-F1
#
_cell.length_a   1.000
_cell.length_b   1.000
_cell.length_c   1.000
_cell.angle_alpha   90.00
_cell.angle_beta   90.00
_cell.angle_gamma   90.00
#
_symmetry.space_group_name_H-M   'P 1'
#
loop_
_entity.id
_entity.type
_entity.pdbx_description
1 polymer ?
#
loop_
_entity_poly.entity_id
_entity_poly.type
_entity_poly.pdbx_seq_one_letter_code
_entity_poly.pdbx_strand_id
1 'polypeptide(L)'
;MLQRDYHFCECDIAVSRNVLQASGLSSSASFEVVIGQTLKELYQLNIRQQEIAWNGQQAENQFVGYHCDMKDQLISACGDEGHVLLIDSRSLTTSAIPVPDDLVVMIINSNKKPRLVDSEYNTRR
;
A
#
# COMPACT_ATOMS: atom_id res chain seq x y z
N MET A 1 5.54 14.00 -3.08
CA MET A 1 4.88 14.76 -4.17
C MET A 1 5.31 16.22 -4.26
N LEU A 2 5.31 17.02 -3.17
CA LEU A 2 5.72 18.44 -3.22
C LEU A 2 7.18 18.67 -3.65
N GLN A 3 8.10 17.76 -3.33
CA GLN A 3 9.49 17.83 -3.78
C GLN A 3 9.67 17.50 -5.29
N ARG A 4 8.60 17.08 -5.98
CA ARG A 4 8.61 16.70 -7.40
C ARG A 4 7.91 17.73 -8.29
N ASP A 5 7.70 18.94 -7.77
CA ASP A 5 7.16 20.11 -8.49
C ASP A 5 5.77 19.87 -9.12
N TYR A 6 4.93 19.06 -8.47
CA TYR A 6 3.53 18.89 -8.88
C TYR A 6 2.65 20.00 -8.30
N HIS A 7 1.80 20.57 -9.15
CA HIS A 7 0.80 21.54 -8.75
C HIS A 7 -0.55 20.85 -8.54
N PHE A 8 -1.14 21.08 -7.37
CA PHE A 8 -2.44 20.57 -7.00
C PHE A 8 -3.40 21.74 -6.79
N CYS A 9 -4.68 21.53 -7.10
CA CYS A 9 -5.76 22.42 -6.72
C CYS A 9 -6.62 21.77 -5.63
N GLU A 10 -7.66 22.47 -5.18
CA GLU A 10 -8.61 21.88 -4.24
C GLU A 10 -9.44 20.80 -4.93
N CYS A 11 -9.76 19.73 -4.20
CA CYS A 11 -10.62 18.67 -4.68
C CYS A 11 -11.42 18.06 -3.53
N ASP A 12 -12.65 17.65 -3.83
CA ASP A 12 -13.49 16.89 -2.92
C ASP A 12 -13.38 15.40 -3.25
N ILE A 13 -13.02 14.59 -2.26
CA ILE A 13 -12.83 13.14 -2.41
C ILE A 13 -13.72 12.42 -1.40
N ALA A 14 -14.59 11.55 -1.90
CA ALA A 14 -15.37 10.61 -1.09
C ALA A 14 -14.73 9.22 -1.17
N VAL A 15 -14.52 8.57 -0.02
CA VAL A 15 -13.88 7.25 0.05
C VAL A 15 -14.78 6.23 0.72
N SER A 16 -14.89 5.05 0.12
CA SER A 16 -15.52 3.86 0.70
C SER A 16 -14.57 2.68 0.56
N ARG A 17 -14.61 1.73 1.49
CA ARG A 17 -13.72 0.58 1.55
C ARG A 17 -14.43 -0.66 2.06
N ASN A 18 -14.07 -1.82 1.51
CA ASN A 18 -14.49 -3.14 1.99
C ASN A 18 -13.34 -3.95 2.61
N VAL A 19 -12.10 -3.43 2.60
CA VAL A 19 -10.97 -4.05 3.29
C VAL A 19 -11.15 -3.91 4.80
N LEU A 20 -11.19 -5.06 5.49
CA LEU A 20 -11.36 -5.14 6.93
C LEU A 20 -10.30 -4.30 7.66
N GLN A 21 -10.74 -3.47 8.59
CA GLN A 21 -9.84 -2.62 9.37
C GLN A 21 -9.12 -3.44 10.43
N ALA A 22 -7.81 -3.19 10.59
CA ALA A 22 -6.96 -3.82 11.59
C ALA A 22 -6.93 -5.36 11.53
N SER A 23 -7.17 -5.95 10.35
CA SER A 23 -7.13 -7.41 10.14
C SER A 23 -5.77 -7.96 9.69
N GLY A 24 -4.77 -7.09 9.52
CA GLY A 24 -3.49 -7.45 8.90
C GLY A 24 -3.53 -7.57 7.37
N LEU A 25 -4.59 -7.07 6.72
CA LEU A 25 -4.74 -7.02 5.26
C LEU A 25 -4.41 -5.64 4.68
N SER A 26 -3.40 -4.97 5.23
CA SER A 26 -2.80 -3.75 4.65
C SER A 26 -3.79 -2.63 4.30
N SER A 27 -4.73 -2.39 5.22
CA SER A 27 -5.82 -1.46 4.96
C SER A 27 -5.41 0.02 5.00
N SER A 28 -4.22 0.35 5.55
CA SER A 28 -3.59 1.67 5.44
C SER A 28 -2.97 1.84 4.05
N ALA A 29 -2.13 0.89 3.64
CA ALA A 29 -1.49 0.90 2.33
C ALA A 29 -2.50 0.98 1.17
N SER A 30 -3.61 0.23 1.21
CA SER A 30 -4.67 0.35 0.18
C SER A 30 -5.29 1.74 0.12
N PHE A 31 -5.44 2.42 1.27
CA PHE A 31 -5.92 3.80 1.32
C PHE A 31 -4.88 4.78 0.77
N GLU A 32 -3.62 4.65 1.16
CA GLU A 32 -2.52 5.48 0.65
C GLU A 32 -2.37 5.38 -0.87
N VAL A 33 -2.42 4.14 -1.40
CA VAL A 33 -2.30 3.86 -2.83
C VAL A 33 -3.50 4.39 -3.60
N VAL A 34 -4.74 4.22 -3.11
CA VAL A 34 -5.92 4.74 -3.83
C VAL A 34 -5.93 6.26 -3.88
N ILE A 35 -5.47 6.94 -2.82
CA ILE A 35 -5.31 8.41 -2.85
C ILE A 35 -4.24 8.80 -3.87
N GLY A 36 -3.07 8.14 -3.86
CA GLY A 36 -2.02 8.40 -4.85
C GLY A 36 -2.46 8.16 -6.29
N GLN A 37 -3.21 7.08 -6.54
CA GLN A 37 -3.79 6.77 -7.85
C GLN A 37 -4.88 7.78 -8.24
N THR A 38 -5.72 8.21 -7.31
CA THR A 38 -6.75 9.24 -7.55
C THR A 38 -6.10 10.55 -7.97
N LEU A 39 -5.07 11.00 -7.26
CA LEU A 39 -4.33 12.22 -7.60
C LEU A 39 -3.58 12.08 -8.93
N LYS A 40 -3.02 10.89 -9.22
CA LYS A 40 -2.42 10.61 -10.53
C LYS A 40 -3.41 10.87 -11.67
N GLU A 41 -4.61 10.31 -11.58
CA GLU A 41 -5.63 10.45 -12.63
C GLU A 41 -6.19 11.88 -12.67
N LEU A 42 -6.51 12.46 -11.52
CA LEU A 42 -7.12 13.80 -11.42
C LEU A 42 -6.21 14.89 -11.99
N TYR A 43 -4.90 14.78 -11.77
CA TYR A 43 -3.89 15.76 -12.21
C TYR A 43 -3.06 15.29 -13.41
N GLN A 44 -3.40 14.16 -14.02
CA GLN A 44 -2.69 13.57 -15.15
C GLN A 44 -1.17 13.44 -14.91
N LEU A 45 -0.80 13.01 -13.70
CA LEU A 45 0.60 12.93 -13.29
C LEU A 45 1.32 11.81 -14.03
N ASN A 46 2.50 12.10 -14.57
CA ASN A 46 3.40 11.08 -15.10
C ASN A 46 4.17 10.40 -13.96
N ILE A 47 3.48 9.56 -13.17
CA ILE A 47 4.08 8.75 -12.11
C ILE A 47 3.79 7.26 -12.30
N ARG A 48 4.81 6.44 -12.05
CA ARG A 48 4.70 4.98 -12.11
C ARG A 48 4.04 4.43 -10.84
N GLN A 49 3.50 3.21 -10.92
CA GLN A 49 2.85 2.57 -9.76
C GLN A 49 3.80 2.36 -8.58
N GLN A 50 5.06 2.00 -8.85
CA GLN A 50 6.10 1.90 -7.82
C GLN A 50 6.34 3.24 -7.10
N GLU A 51 6.14 4.37 -7.78
CA GLU A 51 6.31 5.70 -7.18
C GLU A 51 5.09 6.09 -6.35
N ILE A 52 3.89 5.63 -6.71
CA ILE A 52 2.71 5.73 -5.85
C ILE A 52 2.94 4.93 -4.56
N ALA A 53 3.43 3.70 -4.67
CA ALA A 53 3.77 2.88 -3.51
C ALA A 53 4.80 3.57 -2.60
N TRP A 54 5.83 4.17 -3.20
CA TRP A 54 6.84 4.95 -2.48
C TRP A 54 6.25 6.16 -1.76
N ASN A 55 5.37 6.92 -2.43
CA ASN A 55 4.71 8.06 -1.79
C ASN A 55 3.84 7.63 -0.61
N GLY A 56 3.11 6.51 -0.72
CA GLY A 56 2.31 5.96 0.37
C GLY A 56 3.15 5.60 1.59
N GLN A 57 4.23 4.83 1.38
CA GLN A 57 5.13 4.44 2.46
C GLN A 57 5.82 5.65 3.12
N GLN A 58 6.19 6.65 2.32
CA GLN A 58 6.75 7.89 2.85
C GLN A 58 5.72 8.67 3.69
N ALA A 59 4.46 8.69 3.27
CA ALA A 59 3.40 9.31 4.06
C ALA A 59 3.18 8.56 5.40
N GLU A 60 3.16 7.23 5.38
CA GLU A 60 3.02 6.41 6.60
C GLU A 60 4.18 6.64 7.56
N ASN A 61 5.42 6.62 7.06
CA ASN A 61 6.62 6.80 7.88
C ASN A 61 6.83 8.23 8.37
N GLN A 62 6.70 9.23 7.50
CA GLN A 62 7.13 10.60 7.79
C GLN A 62 6.00 11.50 8.30
N PHE A 63 4.76 11.21 7.95
CA PHE A 63 3.60 12.01 8.36
C PHE A 63 2.79 11.34 9.46
N VAL A 64 2.46 10.05 9.30
CA VAL A 64 1.74 9.29 10.35
C VAL A 64 2.69 8.87 11.47
N GLY A 65 3.97 8.66 11.16
CA GLY A 65 5.00 8.23 12.13
C GLY A 65 5.05 6.71 12.35
N TYR A 66 4.30 5.94 11.56
CA TYR A 66 4.28 4.49 11.67
C TYR A 66 5.35 3.91 10.75
N HIS A 67 6.36 3.29 11.34
CA HIS A 67 7.51 2.79 10.60
C HIS A 67 7.19 1.43 9.96
N CYS A 68 7.08 1.38 8.63
CA CYS A 68 6.76 0.16 7.86
C CYS A 68 7.79 -0.13 6.75
N ASP A 69 7.71 -1.34 6.18
CA ASP A 69 8.37 -1.70 4.92
C ASP A 69 7.41 -1.45 3.75
N MET A 70 7.92 -1.21 2.54
CA MET A 70 7.12 -0.85 1.37
C MET A 70 6.29 -2.00 0.76
N LYS A 71 6.32 -3.21 1.34
CA LYS A 71 5.72 -4.40 0.73
C LYS A 71 4.23 -4.24 0.49
N ASP A 72 3.53 -3.71 1.49
CA ASP A 72 2.08 -3.52 1.49
C ASP A 72 1.66 -2.50 0.42
N GLN A 73 2.38 -1.39 0.32
CA GLN A 73 2.14 -0.39 -0.72
C GLN A 73 2.49 -0.91 -2.12
N LEU A 74 3.56 -1.71 -2.27
CA LEU A 74 3.97 -2.29 -3.55
C LEU A 74 2.94 -3.28 -4.09
N ILE A 75 2.50 -4.26 -3.29
CA ILE A 75 1.48 -5.21 -3.75
C ILE A 75 0.15 -4.51 -4.05
N SER A 76 -0.21 -3.49 -3.27
CA SER A 76 -1.44 -2.74 -3.51
C SER A 76 -1.38 -1.89 -4.79
N ALA A 77 -0.20 -1.38 -5.19
CA ALA A 77 -0.06 -0.52 -6.37
C ALA A 77 0.28 -1.31 -7.66
N CYS A 78 0.99 -2.43 -7.52
CA CYS A 78 1.56 -3.19 -8.65
C CYS A 78 0.99 -4.60 -8.80
N GLY A 79 -0.04 -4.95 -8.02
CA GLY A 79 -0.73 -6.23 -8.13
C GLY A 79 -1.34 -6.44 -9.51
N ASP A 80 -1.31 -7.69 -9.96
CA ASP A 80 -1.88 -8.12 -11.24
C ASP A 80 -2.82 -9.31 -11.00
N GLU A 81 -3.89 -9.37 -11.78
CA GLU A 81 -4.91 -10.41 -11.63
C GLU A 81 -4.29 -11.80 -11.89
N GLY A 82 -4.58 -12.76 -11.01
CA GLY A 82 -4.04 -14.11 -11.12
C GLY A 82 -2.55 -14.25 -10.81
N HIS A 83 -1.88 -13.22 -10.27
CA HIS A 83 -0.46 -13.26 -9.94
C HIS A 83 -0.18 -12.94 -8.48
N VAL A 84 0.88 -13.56 -7.92
CA VAL A 84 1.56 -13.05 -6.73
C VAL A 84 2.71 -12.15 -7.15
N LEU A 85 3.02 -11.14 -6.34
CA LEU A 85 4.15 -10.25 -6.59
C LEU A 85 5.36 -10.71 -5.77
N LEU A 86 6.40 -11.17 -6.45
CA LEU A 86 7.71 -11.38 -5.84
C LEU A 86 8.42 -10.02 -5.71
N ILE A 87 8.82 -9.68 -4.49
CA ILE A 87 9.50 -8.40 -4.18
C ILE A 87 10.88 -8.71 -3.59
N ASP A 88 11.94 -8.22 -4.25
CA ASP A 88 13.27 -8.16 -3.66
C ASP A 88 13.35 -6.94 -2.74
N SER A 89 13.46 -7.13 -1.43
CA SER A 89 13.46 -6.03 -0.46
C SER A 89 14.71 -5.14 -0.49
N ARG A 90 15.80 -5.57 -1.15
CA ARG A 90 17.04 -4.79 -1.26
C ARG A 90 17.01 -3.89 -2.50
N SER A 91 16.64 -4.48 -3.64
CA SER A 91 16.59 -3.75 -4.92
C SER A 91 15.23 -3.11 -5.19
N LEU A 92 14.19 -3.51 -4.46
CA LEU A 92 12.78 -3.18 -4.68
C LEU A 92 12.27 -3.55 -6.07
N THR A 93 12.96 -4.48 -6.74
CA THR A 93 12.49 -5.03 -8.02
C THR A 93 11.33 -5.99 -7.78
N THR A 94 10.40 -6.00 -8.73
CA THR A 94 9.16 -6.75 -8.64
C THR A 94 8.99 -7.66 -9.84
N SER A 95 8.54 -8.89 -9.61
CA SER A 95 8.19 -9.85 -10.66
C SER A 95 6.81 -10.43 -10.39
N ALA A 96 5.93 -10.39 -11.38
CA ALA A 96 4.63 -11.05 -11.30
C ALA A 96 4.82 -12.55 -11.55
N ILE A 97 4.34 -13.38 -10.64
CA ILE A 97 4.42 -14.84 -10.73
C ILE A 97 3.00 -15.38 -10.80
N PRO A 98 2.63 -16.13 -11.86
CA PRO A 98 1.27 -16.63 -12.01
C PRO A 98 0.92 -17.60 -10.89
N VAL A 99 -0.31 -17.48 -10.40
CA VAL A 99 -0.89 -18.40 -9.42
C VAL A 99 -1.45 -19.61 -10.17
N PRO A 100 -1.14 -20.85 -9.74
CA PRO A 100 -1.76 -22.04 -10.33
C PRO A 100 -3.29 -22.02 -10.20
N ASP A 101 -4.00 -22.47 -11.24
CA ASP A 101 -5.47 -22.47 -11.28
C ASP A 101 -6.11 -23.36 -10.18
N ASP A 102 -5.38 -24.34 -9.68
CA ASP A 102 -5.80 -25.25 -8.62
C ASP A 102 -5.43 -24.78 -7.20
N LEU A 103 -4.81 -23.59 -7.07
CA LEU A 103 -4.47 -22.98 -5.79
C LEU A 103 -5.61 -22.09 -5.28
N VAL A 104 -6.03 -22.31 -4.03
CA VAL A 104 -6.99 -21.44 -3.34
C VAL A 104 -6.34 -20.79 -2.13
N VAL A 105 -6.49 -19.46 -2.00
CA VAL A 105 -6.07 -18.69 -0.82
C VAL A 105 -7.28 -18.47 0.08
N MET A 106 -7.26 -19.06 1.29
CA MET A 106 -8.29 -18.87 2.30
C MET A 106 -7.81 -17.93 3.40
N ILE A 107 -8.48 -16.79 3.58
CA ILE A 107 -8.18 -15.83 4.65
C ILE A 107 -9.02 -16.18 5.89
N ILE A 108 -8.37 -16.49 7.01
CA ILE A 108 -9.01 -16.73 8.31
C ILE A 108 -8.68 -15.58 9.25
N ASN A 109 -9.67 -14.75 9.58
CA ASN A 109 -9.50 -13.66 10.53
C ASN A 109 -9.74 -14.15 11.96
N SER A 110 -8.74 -14.04 12.83
CA SER A 110 -8.84 -14.40 14.25
C SER A 110 -9.82 -13.54 15.06
N ASN A 111 -10.28 -12.40 14.51
CA ASN A 111 -11.08 -11.37 15.18
C ASN A 111 -10.44 -10.75 16.43
N LYS A 112 -9.16 -11.05 16.71
CA LYS A 112 -8.40 -10.41 17.77
C LYS A 112 -7.94 -9.05 17.29
N LYS A 113 -8.41 -7.99 17.95
CA LYS A 113 -7.93 -6.62 17.67
C LYS A 113 -6.44 -6.52 17.99
N PRO A 114 -5.60 -6.04 17.06
CA PRO A 114 -4.20 -5.71 17.36
C PRO A 114 -4.15 -4.67 18.48
N ARG A 115 -3.29 -4.86 19.48
CA ARG A 115 -3.01 -3.79 20.45
C ARG A 115 -2.10 -2.79 19.75
N LEU A 116 -2.60 -1.57 19.53
CA LEU A 116 -1.88 -0.42 18.98
C LEU A 116 -0.89 0.21 19.98
N VAL A 117 -0.68 -0.41 21.15
CA VAL A 117 0.27 0.06 22.16
C VAL A 117 1.65 -0.38 21.72
N ASP A 118 2.51 0.59 21.38
CA ASP A 118 3.94 0.45 21.04
C ASP A 118 4.30 -0.95 20.57
N SER A 119 3.90 -1.23 19.33
CA SER A 119 3.92 -2.57 18.76
C SER A 119 5.28 -3.22 19.02
N GLU A 120 5.31 -4.45 19.56
CA GLU A 120 6.55 -5.24 19.63
C GLU A 120 7.26 -5.34 18.27
N TYR A 121 6.54 -5.07 17.17
CA TYR A 121 7.09 -4.87 15.84
C TYR A 121 8.21 -3.82 15.82
N ASN A 122 8.02 -2.64 16.42
CA ASN A 122 9.05 -1.60 16.50
C ASN A 122 10.26 -2.06 17.33
N THR A 123 10.04 -2.88 18.36
CA THR A 123 11.12 -3.46 19.19
C THR A 123 11.96 -4.50 18.43
N ARG A 124 11.38 -5.13 17.40
CA ARG A 124 12.04 -6.18 16.59
C ARG A 124 12.78 -5.60 15.37
N ARG A 125 12.72 -4.29 15.15
CA ARG A 125 13.33 -3.63 14.00
C ARG A 125 14.75 -3.16 14.30
#